data_AF-A0A9X0SJJ7-F1
#
_entry.id   AF-A0A9X0SJJ7-F1
#
_cell.length_a   1.000
_cell.length_b   1.000
_cell.length_c   1.000
_cell.angle_alpha   90.00
_cell.angle_beta   90.00
_cell.angle_gamma   90.00
#
_symmetry.space_group_name_H-M   'P 1'
#
loop_
_entity.id
_entity.type
_entity.pdbx_description
1 polymer ?
#
loop_
_entity_poly.entity_id
_entity_poly.type
_entity_poly.pdbx_seq_one_letter_code
_entity_poly.pdbx_strand_id
1 'polypeptide(L)'
;MNDAISNQQLGTIESEYTTNNINLLIIEDDDGQIEQIQDAVRDFNRKEGEAENIKIDLRIVKTYNDAVLTLLKENFDAAIIDLKLSSTTDKDEGVDLIDIIIDKLRFPIFVRSGFPEKVESINAEHYFVKVFKKTDKLDDIVAEIVKFYKKGITSTIGTKGKVEKYLNKIFWERLSKNISFWDKDLLDNNRHEVSLVRYCLTLLQEHLEIAENGDGFLDYHPFEVFIKPPIKNNPFFGDVLFDSNNNYYIILSPSCDMAQEKYEKVTLVEIELLAEIKAFTERQQNFYKEKNKGKDKVEKAKKQVLAFLTNNHSAKYHFLPSYQEFSGGLINFQKVHSKTKEELAEMTRFASVSGKFSKDISARFSNYFARQGQPNLDIDVLLKSVLDLNQDK
;
A
#
# COMPACT_ATOMS: atom_id res chain seq x y z
N MET A 1 -16.13 18.69 50.93
CA MET A 1 -17.29 19.54 50.62
C MET A 1 -16.97 20.34 49.39
N ASN A 2 -17.51 20.10 48.20
CA ASN A 2 -18.37 19.06 47.67
C ASN A 2 -18.14 19.07 46.15
N ASP A 3 -17.87 17.88 45.62
CA ASP A 3 -18.30 17.32 44.34
C ASP A 3 -18.71 18.28 43.22
N ALA A 4 -17.92 18.26 42.14
CA ALA A 4 -18.43 18.41 40.79
C ALA A 4 -18.02 17.17 39.99
N ILE A 5 -18.76 16.09 40.26
CA ILE A 5 -18.72 14.82 39.54
C ILE A 5 -19.52 14.99 38.25
N SER A 6 -18.86 14.62 37.14
CA SER A 6 -19.38 13.88 35.98
C SER A 6 -20.82 14.12 35.54
N ASN A 7 -20.97 14.69 34.34
CA ASN A 7 -22.02 14.30 33.40
C ASN A 7 -21.52 14.59 31.97
N GLN A 8 -20.50 13.86 31.53
CA GLN A 8 -20.40 13.55 30.11
C GLN A 8 -21.33 12.36 29.89
N GLN A 9 -22.45 12.63 29.21
CA GLN A 9 -23.31 11.61 28.66
C GLN A 9 -22.45 10.64 27.84
N LEU A 10 -22.25 9.45 28.40
CA LEU A 10 -21.96 8.24 27.64
C LEU A 10 -23.16 8.02 26.72
N GLY A 11 -23.15 8.69 25.58
CA GLY A 11 -23.88 8.24 24.42
C GLY A 11 -23.24 6.93 24.01
N THR A 12 -23.83 5.83 24.46
CA THR A 12 -23.66 4.53 23.82
C THR A 12 -24.08 4.73 22.38
N ILE A 13 -23.11 4.96 21.50
CA ILE A 13 -23.30 4.71 20.07
C ILE A 13 -23.46 3.20 20.03
N GLU A 14 -24.70 2.72 20.12
CA GLU A 14 -25.05 1.44 19.50
C GLU A 14 -24.67 1.62 18.04
N SER A 15 -23.46 1.17 17.68
CA SER A 15 -23.12 0.93 16.30
C SER A 15 -24.16 -0.07 15.83
N GLU A 16 -25.05 0.34 14.93
CA GLU A 16 -25.76 -0.62 14.10
C GLU A 16 -24.68 -1.55 13.54
N TYR A 17 -24.61 -2.77 14.05
CA TYR A 17 -23.68 -3.77 13.56
C TYR A 17 -24.19 -4.15 12.18
N THR A 18 -23.84 -3.36 11.15
CA THR A 18 -24.05 -3.75 9.77
C THR A 18 -23.24 -5.01 9.54
N THR A 19 -23.93 -6.13 9.37
CA THR A 19 -23.31 -7.39 8.96
C THR A 19 -22.58 -7.18 7.64
N ASN A 20 -21.33 -7.62 7.58
CA ASN A 20 -20.53 -7.52 6.37
C ASN A 20 -20.92 -8.65 5.43
N ASN A 21 -21.60 -8.31 4.33
CA ASN A 21 -22.03 -9.29 3.35
C ASN A 21 -20.96 -9.50 2.27
N ILE A 22 -20.67 -10.77 2.00
CA ILE A 22 -19.83 -11.24 0.89
C ILE A 22 -20.76 -11.76 -0.20
N ASN A 23 -20.75 -11.13 -1.37
CA ASN A 23 -21.50 -11.62 -2.52
C ASN A 23 -20.64 -12.63 -3.29
N LEU A 24 -20.98 -13.91 -3.17
CA LEU A 24 -20.23 -15.01 -3.78
C LEU A 24 -20.97 -15.58 -4.99
N LEU A 25 -20.32 -15.51 -6.16
CA LEU A 25 -20.80 -16.14 -7.39
C LEU A 25 -20.35 -17.60 -7.46
N ILE A 26 -21.27 -18.52 -7.73
CA ILE A 26 -20.99 -19.94 -7.97
C ILE A 26 -21.35 -20.23 -9.43
N ILE A 27 -20.38 -20.74 -10.18
CA ILE A 27 -20.53 -21.13 -11.58
C ILE A 27 -20.22 -22.63 -11.68
N GLU A 28 -21.27 -23.45 -11.70
CA GLU A 28 -21.21 -24.91 -11.63
C GLU A 28 -22.50 -25.49 -12.21
N ASP A 29 -22.41 -26.53 -13.05
CA ASP A 29 -23.57 -27.16 -13.70
C ASP A 29 -24.11 -28.36 -12.92
N ASP A 30 -23.29 -29.02 -12.09
CA ASP A 30 -23.68 -30.16 -11.29
C ASP A 30 -24.39 -29.78 -9.97
N ASP A 31 -25.66 -30.18 -9.85
CA ASP A 31 -26.49 -29.91 -8.67
C ASP A 31 -25.90 -30.47 -7.37
N GLY A 32 -25.24 -31.63 -7.42
CA GLY A 32 -24.61 -32.23 -6.25
C GLY A 32 -23.43 -31.40 -5.74
N GLN A 33 -22.58 -30.88 -6.64
CA GLN A 33 -21.51 -29.95 -6.27
C GLN A 33 -22.07 -28.64 -5.70
N ILE A 34 -23.12 -28.09 -6.30
CA ILE A 34 -23.78 -26.87 -5.81
C ILE A 34 -24.30 -27.07 -4.39
N GLU A 35 -24.99 -28.18 -4.11
CA GLU A 35 -25.52 -28.49 -2.78
C GLU A 35 -24.41 -28.57 -1.73
N GLN A 36 -23.29 -29.22 -2.05
CA GLN A 36 -22.12 -29.27 -1.15
C GLN A 36 -21.57 -27.89 -0.83
N ILE A 37 -21.45 -27.01 -1.83
CA ILE A 37 -20.98 -25.63 -1.62
C ILE A 37 -21.97 -24.86 -0.75
N GLN A 38 -23.27 -25.00 -1.01
CA GLN A 38 -24.32 -24.38 -0.21
C GLN A 38 -24.27 -24.85 1.25
N ASP A 39 -24.05 -26.15 1.50
CA ASP A 39 -23.91 -26.70 2.85
C ASP A 39 -22.72 -26.09 3.59
N ALA A 40 -21.54 -26.06 2.98
CA ALA A 40 -20.35 -25.46 3.59
C ALA A 40 -20.57 -23.97 3.94
N VAL A 41 -21.20 -23.22 3.05
CA VAL A 41 -21.51 -21.80 3.27
C VAL A 41 -22.58 -21.60 4.35
N ARG A 42 -23.60 -22.48 4.40
CA ARG A 42 -24.61 -22.45 5.47
C ARG A 42 -23.99 -22.73 6.84
N ASP A 43 -23.09 -23.71 6.90
CA ASP A 43 -22.38 -24.06 8.12
C ASP A 43 -21.47 -22.94 8.61
N PHE A 44 -20.69 -22.33 7.69
CA PHE A 44 -19.89 -21.14 7.99
C PHE A 44 -20.76 -20.01 8.52
N ASN A 45 -21.83 -19.64 7.81
CA ASN A 45 -22.70 -18.53 8.17
C ASN A 45 -23.32 -18.70 9.57
N ARG A 46 -23.62 -19.94 10.00
CA ARG A 46 -24.18 -20.25 11.32
C ARG A 46 -23.16 -20.31 12.46
N LYS A 47 -21.88 -20.53 12.14
CA LYS A 47 -20.82 -20.72 13.13
C LYS A 47 -19.88 -19.53 13.10
N GLU A 48 -18.86 -19.57 12.24
CA GLU A 48 -17.82 -18.55 12.19
C GLU A 48 -18.37 -17.20 11.70
N GLY A 49 -19.33 -17.20 10.78
CA GLY A 49 -19.95 -15.99 10.24
C GLY A 49 -20.63 -15.12 11.30
N GLU A 50 -21.39 -15.73 12.21
CA GLU A 50 -22.00 -15.01 13.34
C GLU A 50 -20.94 -14.42 14.28
N ALA A 51 -19.90 -15.21 14.59
CA ALA A 51 -18.81 -14.76 15.47
C ALA A 51 -17.99 -13.61 14.87
N GLU A 52 -17.82 -13.59 13.55
CA GLU A 52 -17.05 -12.58 12.82
C GLU A 52 -17.90 -11.43 12.26
N ASN A 53 -19.23 -11.46 12.45
CA ASN A 53 -20.19 -10.55 11.83
C ASN A 53 -20.05 -10.48 10.29
N ILE A 54 -19.87 -11.64 9.66
CA ILE A 54 -19.74 -11.83 8.22
C ILE A 54 -20.82 -12.79 7.74
N LYS A 55 -21.48 -12.45 6.63
CA LYS A 55 -22.45 -13.32 5.97
C LYS A 55 -22.09 -13.51 4.50
N ILE A 56 -22.06 -14.74 4.03
CA ILE A 56 -21.88 -15.06 2.61
C ILE A 56 -23.24 -15.25 1.96
N ASP A 57 -23.55 -14.43 0.96
CA ASP A 57 -24.73 -14.53 0.12
C ASP A 57 -24.36 -15.13 -1.23
N LEU A 58 -25.10 -16.16 -1.66
CA LEU A 58 -24.78 -16.95 -2.85
C LEU A 58 -25.60 -16.49 -4.06
N ARG A 59 -24.91 -16.35 -5.20
CA ARG A 59 -25.51 -16.28 -6.52
C ARG A 59 -25.06 -17.49 -7.33
N ILE A 60 -26.00 -18.37 -7.70
CA ILE A 60 -25.69 -19.61 -8.43
C ILE A 60 -26.07 -19.45 -9.89
N VAL A 61 -25.17 -19.89 -10.77
CA VAL A 61 -25.33 -19.89 -12.21
C VAL A 61 -24.81 -21.20 -12.78
N LYS A 62 -25.59 -21.82 -13.67
CA LYS A 62 -25.30 -23.16 -14.21
C LYS A 62 -24.79 -23.20 -15.65
N THR A 63 -24.84 -22.08 -16.36
CA THR A 63 -24.48 -22.02 -17.78
C THR A 63 -23.50 -20.90 -18.04
N TYR A 64 -22.66 -21.08 -19.04
CA TYR A 64 -21.71 -20.05 -19.48
C TYR A 64 -22.39 -18.72 -19.83
N ASN A 65 -23.48 -18.76 -20.60
CA ASN A 65 -24.18 -17.53 -21.03
C ASN A 65 -24.77 -16.76 -19.85
N ASP A 66 -25.40 -17.46 -18.91
CA ASP A 66 -25.92 -16.82 -17.70
C ASP A 66 -24.78 -16.27 -16.85
N ALA A 67 -23.62 -16.93 -16.82
CA ALA A 67 -22.47 -16.50 -16.05
C ALA A 67 -21.92 -15.17 -16.61
N VAL A 68 -21.74 -15.09 -17.93
CA VAL A 68 -21.34 -13.84 -18.61
C VAL A 68 -22.33 -12.70 -18.31
N LEU A 69 -23.64 -12.95 -18.44
CA LEU A 69 -24.65 -11.92 -18.15
C LEU A 69 -24.63 -11.48 -16.69
N THR A 70 -24.41 -12.41 -15.76
CA THR A 70 -24.35 -12.15 -14.32
C THR A 70 -23.11 -11.32 -13.96
N LEU A 71 -21.94 -11.69 -14.51
CA LEU A 71 -20.69 -10.95 -14.34
C LEU A 71 -20.76 -9.49 -14.83
N LEU A 72 -21.57 -9.21 -15.86
CA LEU A 72 -21.74 -7.85 -16.41
C LEU A 72 -22.70 -6.97 -15.60
N LYS A 73 -23.68 -7.57 -14.90
CA LYS A 73 -24.79 -6.84 -14.27
C LYS A 73 -24.67 -6.72 -12.76
N GLU A 74 -24.12 -7.76 -12.14
CA GLU A 74 -24.07 -7.91 -10.69
C GLU A 74 -22.64 -7.65 -10.17
N ASN A 75 -22.44 -7.68 -8.86
CA ASN A 75 -21.14 -7.41 -8.25
C ASN A 75 -20.84 -8.50 -7.25
N PHE A 76 -19.60 -8.95 -7.27
CA PHE A 76 -19.16 -10.06 -6.48
C PHE A 76 -17.87 -9.72 -5.77
N ASP A 77 -17.73 -10.29 -4.59
CA ASP A 77 -16.55 -10.23 -3.76
C ASP A 77 -15.63 -11.42 -4.02
N ALA A 78 -16.16 -12.50 -4.59
CA ALA A 78 -15.43 -13.68 -5.03
C ALA A 78 -16.29 -14.50 -6.01
N ALA A 79 -15.64 -15.42 -6.75
CA ALA A 79 -16.34 -16.45 -7.50
C ALA A 79 -15.73 -17.85 -7.26
N ILE A 80 -16.56 -18.88 -7.17
CA ILE A 80 -16.16 -20.29 -7.33
C ILE A 80 -16.58 -20.74 -8.74
N ILE A 81 -15.63 -21.32 -9.49
CA ILE A 81 -15.82 -21.65 -10.90
C ILE A 81 -15.39 -23.10 -11.16
N ASP A 82 -16.30 -23.92 -11.70
CA ASP A 82 -15.94 -25.19 -12.34
C ASP A 82 -15.49 -24.94 -13.79
N LEU A 83 -14.50 -25.70 -14.24
CA LEU A 83 -13.93 -25.50 -15.57
C LEU A 83 -14.82 -26.02 -16.71
N LYS A 84 -15.72 -26.96 -16.42
CA LYS A 84 -16.52 -27.67 -17.40
C LYS A 84 -18.01 -27.56 -17.08
N LEU A 85 -18.62 -26.48 -17.56
CA LEU A 85 -20.04 -26.15 -17.35
C LEU A 85 -21.01 -26.86 -18.32
N SER A 86 -20.47 -27.59 -19.29
CA SER A 86 -21.28 -28.39 -20.21
C SER A 86 -20.55 -29.69 -20.54
N SER A 87 -21.28 -30.80 -20.41
CA SER A 87 -20.79 -32.13 -20.82
C SER A 87 -20.74 -32.29 -22.35
N THR A 88 -21.39 -31.40 -23.10
CA THR A 88 -21.60 -31.50 -24.55
C THR A 88 -20.60 -30.74 -25.40
N THR A 89 -19.80 -29.87 -24.80
CA THR A 89 -18.77 -29.09 -25.50
C THR A 89 -17.39 -29.50 -25.00
N ASP A 90 -16.46 -29.72 -25.94
CA ASP A 90 -15.04 -29.94 -25.61
C ASP A 90 -14.33 -28.63 -25.19
N LYS A 91 -15.06 -27.51 -25.12
CA LYS A 91 -14.55 -26.21 -24.67
C LYS A 91 -14.58 -26.12 -23.16
N ASP A 92 -13.46 -25.68 -22.59
CA ASP A 92 -13.35 -25.33 -21.17
C ASP A 92 -13.93 -23.94 -20.92
N GLU A 93 -15.26 -23.84 -20.96
CA GLU A 93 -16.01 -22.58 -20.78
C GLU A 93 -15.65 -21.85 -19.48
N GLY A 94 -15.25 -22.58 -18.43
CA GLY A 94 -14.78 -21.97 -17.19
C GLY A 94 -13.44 -21.24 -17.32
N VAL A 95 -12.55 -21.66 -18.22
CA VAL A 95 -11.30 -20.93 -18.52
C VAL A 95 -11.62 -19.60 -19.17
N ASP A 96 -12.53 -19.58 -20.15
CA ASP A 96 -12.97 -18.34 -20.80
C ASP A 96 -13.57 -17.34 -19.78
N LEU A 97 -14.31 -17.84 -18.77
CA LEU A 97 -14.85 -17.00 -17.70
C LEU A 97 -13.78 -16.43 -16.77
N ILE A 98 -12.74 -17.21 -16.48
CA ILE A 98 -11.57 -16.75 -15.70
C ILE A 98 -10.89 -15.59 -16.43
N ASP A 99 -10.67 -15.73 -17.74
CA ASP A 99 -10.05 -14.69 -18.57
C ASP A 99 -10.89 -13.41 -18.59
N ILE A 100 -12.22 -13.53 -18.69
CA ILE A 100 -13.13 -12.38 -18.58
C ILE A 100 -12.96 -11.66 -17.24
N ILE A 101 -12.88 -12.41 -16.13
CA ILE A 101 -12.72 -11.81 -14.79
C ILE A 101 -11.35 -11.13 -14.68
N ILE A 102 -10.27 -11.76 -15.16
CA ILE A 102 -8.93 -11.18 -15.11
C ILE A 102 -8.82 -9.90 -15.94
N ASP A 103 -9.44 -9.85 -17.12
CA ASP A 103 -9.37 -8.70 -18.03
C ASP A 103 -10.28 -7.53 -17.59
N LYS A 104 -11.46 -7.82 -17.04
CA LYS A 104 -12.54 -6.83 -16.86
C LYS A 104 -12.89 -6.52 -15.41
N LEU A 105 -12.65 -7.46 -14.49
CA LEU A 105 -13.18 -7.45 -13.13
C LEU A 105 -12.05 -7.57 -12.11
N ARG A 106 -12.36 -7.36 -10.82
CA ARG A 106 -11.33 -7.19 -9.77
C ARG A 106 -11.76 -7.86 -8.46
N PHE A 107 -11.96 -9.18 -8.50
CA PHE A 107 -12.24 -10.02 -7.33
C PHE A 107 -11.54 -11.39 -7.45
N PRO A 108 -11.24 -12.06 -6.33
CA PRO A 108 -10.59 -13.37 -6.32
C PRO A 108 -11.46 -14.49 -6.93
N ILE A 109 -10.79 -15.43 -7.59
CA ILE A 109 -11.37 -16.58 -8.27
C ILE A 109 -10.89 -17.87 -7.61
N PHE A 110 -11.84 -18.76 -7.31
CA PHE A 110 -11.62 -20.06 -6.68
C PHE A 110 -12.06 -21.15 -7.67
N VAL A 111 -11.12 -21.67 -8.44
CA VAL A 111 -11.37 -22.76 -9.36
C VAL A 111 -11.52 -24.05 -8.58
N ARG A 112 -12.62 -24.78 -8.79
CA ARG A 112 -12.83 -26.11 -8.21
C ARG A 112 -13.12 -27.09 -9.33
N SER A 113 -12.15 -27.95 -9.66
CA SER A 113 -12.22 -28.78 -10.87
C SER A 113 -11.64 -30.18 -10.68
N GLY A 114 -12.06 -31.10 -11.56
CA GLY A 114 -11.43 -32.41 -11.71
C GLY A 114 -10.13 -32.39 -12.54
N PHE A 115 -9.90 -31.29 -13.28
CA PHE A 115 -8.73 -31.08 -14.16
C PHE A 115 -8.03 -29.76 -13.80
N PRO A 116 -7.53 -29.60 -12.57
CA PRO A 116 -6.93 -28.35 -12.09
C PRO A 116 -5.69 -27.92 -12.90
N GLU A 117 -5.00 -28.85 -13.56
CA GLU A 117 -3.80 -28.61 -14.36
C GLU A 117 -4.00 -27.61 -15.50
N LYS A 118 -5.25 -27.46 -15.97
CA LYS A 118 -5.59 -26.55 -17.08
C LYS A 118 -5.42 -25.07 -16.75
N VAL A 119 -5.39 -24.73 -15.46
CA VAL A 119 -5.27 -23.34 -14.98
C VAL A 119 -4.07 -23.15 -14.05
N GLU A 120 -3.15 -24.11 -14.01
CA GLU A 120 -1.94 -24.02 -13.18
C GLU A 120 -1.04 -22.84 -13.57
N SER A 121 -0.90 -22.55 -14.87
CA SER A 121 -0.15 -21.38 -15.34
C SER A 121 -0.79 -20.07 -14.87
N ILE A 122 -2.11 -19.94 -15.01
CA ILE A 122 -2.86 -18.75 -14.56
C ILE A 122 -2.71 -18.56 -13.04
N ASN A 123 -2.84 -19.64 -12.26
CA ASN A 123 -2.66 -19.63 -10.80
C ASN A 123 -1.24 -19.21 -10.39
N ALA A 124 -0.21 -19.67 -11.12
CA ALA A 124 1.18 -19.32 -10.85
C ALA A 124 1.46 -17.82 -11.09
N GLU A 125 0.76 -17.21 -12.05
CA GLU A 125 0.90 -15.79 -12.38
C GLU A 125 0.05 -14.87 -11.48
N HIS A 126 -1.13 -15.34 -11.06
CA HIS A 126 -2.12 -14.50 -10.37
C HIS A 126 -2.43 -14.99 -8.96
N TYR A 127 -1.97 -14.23 -7.94
CA TYR A 127 -2.23 -14.55 -6.53
C TYR A 127 -3.73 -14.60 -6.15
N PHE A 128 -4.59 -13.92 -6.91
CA PHE A 128 -6.05 -13.90 -6.70
C PHE A 128 -6.79 -15.07 -7.35
N VAL A 129 -6.10 -15.90 -8.14
CA VAL A 129 -6.63 -17.17 -8.63
C VAL A 129 -6.15 -18.27 -7.68
N LYS A 130 -7.07 -19.12 -7.23
CA LYS A 130 -6.78 -20.27 -6.38
C LYS A 130 -7.44 -21.50 -6.98
N VAL A 131 -6.70 -22.60 -7.02
CA VAL A 131 -7.13 -23.83 -7.70
C VAL A 131 -7.23 -24.95 -6.69
N PHE A 132 -8.40 -25.58 -6.66
CA PHE A 132 -8.76 -26.67 -5.77
C PHE A 132 -9.26 -27.86 -6.58
N LYS A 133 -8.97 -29.07 -6.10
CA LYS A 133 -9.56 -30.31 -6.59
C LYS A 133 -10.96 -30.48 -6.03
N LYS A 134 -11.84 -31.21 -6.73
CA LYS A 134 -13.17 -31.55 -6.19
C LYS A 134 -13.11 -32.31 -4.85
N THR A 135 -11.99 -32.98 -4.56
CA THR A 135 -11.72 -33.69 -3.30
C THR A 135 -11.27 -32.79 -2.14
N ASP A 136 -10.90 -31.54 -2.41
CA ASP A 136 -10.45 -30.62 -1.37
C ASP A 136 -11.65 -30.17 -0.51
N LYS A 137 -11.38 -29.82 0.74
CA LYS A 137 -12.43 -29.42 1.69
C LYS A 137 -12.98 -28.06 1.31
N LEU A 138 -14.31 -27.98 1.20
CA LEU A 138 -14.99 -26.72 0.91
C LEU A 138 -14.80 -25.68 2.02
N ASP A 139 -14.69 -26.10 3.28
CA ASP A 139 -14.41 -25.21 4.41
C ASP A 139 -13.11 -24.43 4.21
N ASP A 140 -12.08 -25.04 3.61
CA ASP A 140 -10.79 -24.38 3.32
C ASP A 140 -10.96 -23.31 2.23
N ILE A 141 -11.81 -23.57 1.22
CA ILE A 141 -12.14 -22.60 0.16
C ILE A 141 -12.90 -21.41 0.76
N VAL A 142 -13.90 -21.68 1.60
CA VAL A 142 -14.70 -20.64 2.29
C VAL A 142 -13.80 -19.78 3.19
N ALA A 143 -12.89 -20.40 3.95
CA ALA A 143 -11.94 -19.68 4.80
C ALA A 143 -11.01 -18.76 3.98
N GLU A 144 -10.51 -19.21 2.83
CA GLU A 144 -9.71 -18.36 1.95
C GLU A 144 -10.53 -17.21 1.33
N ILE A 145 -11.79 -17.43 0.94
CA ILE A 145 -12.69 -16.35 0.48
C ILE A 145 -12.80 -15.26 1.53
N VAL A 146 -13.11 -15.63 2.78
CA VAL A 146 -13.25 -14.69 3.90
C VAL A 146 -11.95 -13.94 4.16
N LYS A 147 -10.82 -14.65 4.11
CA LYS A 147 -9.48 -14.06 4.26
C LYS A 147 -9.19 -13.02 3.18
N PHE A 148 -9.56 -13.26 1.92
CA PHE A 148 -9.42 -12.26 0.85
C PHE A 148 -10.35 -11.08 1.06
N TYR A 149 -11.61 -11.32 1.45
CA TYR A 149 -12.58 -10.28 1.73
C TYR A 149 -12.09 -9.33 2.84
N LYS A 150 -11.55 -9.87 3.93
CA LYS A 150 -11.00 -9.09 5.06
C LYS A 150 -9.83 -8.19 4.67
N LYS A 151 -9.15 -8.44 3.55
CA LYS A 151 -8.12 -7.53 3.02
C LYS A 151 -8.72 -6.25 2.43
N GLY A 152 -10.04 -6.17 2.25
CA GLY A 152 -10.76 -4.99 1.78
C GLY A 152 -10.54 -4.65 0.30
N ILE A 153 -9.95 -5.56 -0.49
CA ILE A 153 -9.51 -5.28 -1.86
C ILE A 153 -10.69 -5.01 -2.78
N THR A 154 -11.72 -5.86 -2.76
CA THR A 154 -12.95 -5.67 -3.57
C THR A 154 -13.70 -4.40 -3.17
N SER A 155 -13.83 -4.15 -1.86
CA SER A 155 -14.44 -2.93 -1.33
C SER A 155 -13.68 -1.64 -1.69
N THR A 156 -12.39 -1.75 -2.00
CA THR A 156 -11.52 -0.60 -2.32
C THR A 156 -11.42 -0.37 -3.83
N ILE A 157 -10.96 -1.37 -4.58
CA ILE A 157 -10.64 -1.26 -6.01
C ILE A 157 -11.55 -2.08 -6.93
N GLY A 158 -12.52 -2.83 -6.38
CA GLY A 158 -13.54 -3.53 -7.16
C GLY A 158 -14.36 -2.59 -8.05
N THR A 159 -15.13 -3.14 -8.98
CA THR A 159 -15.94 -2.39 -9.96
C THR A 159 -17.01 -1.48 -9.34
N LYS A 160 -17.26 -1.58 -8.04
CA LYS A 160 -18.07 -0.64 -7.24
C LYS A 160 -17.41 -0.23 -5.92
N GLY A 161 -16.10 -0.40 -5.84
CA GLY A 161 -15.32 -0.06 -4.65
C GLY A 161 -15.19 1.45 -4.42
N LYS A 162 -14.47 1.82 -3.35
CA LYS A 162 -14.19 3.22 -2.99
C LYS A 162 -13.61 4.03 -4.16
N VAL A 163 -12.67 3.47 -4.93
CA VAL A 163 -12.05 4.16 -6.07
C VAL A 163 -13.10 4.55 -7.11
N GLU A 164 -14.01 3.65 -7.48
CA GLU A 164 -15.05 3.93 -8.48
C GLU A 164 -16.03 5.02 -8.01
N LYS A 165 -16.35 5.05 -6.71
CA LYS A 165 -17.14 6.13 -6.12
C LYS A 165 -16.44 7.49 -6.27
N TYR A 166 -15.14 7.55 -6.02
CA TYR A 166 -14.36 8.76 -6.22
C TYR A 166 -14.23 9.16 -7.69
N LEU A 167 -14.04 8.20 -8.60
CA LEU A 167 -14.01 8.48 -10.04
C LEU A 167 -15.34 9.08 -10.51
N ASN A 168 -16.47 8.52 -10.08
CA ASN A 168 -17.79 9.06 -10.38
C ASN A 168 -17.96 10.48 -9.81
N LYS A 169 -17.49 10.73 -8.58
CA LYS A 169 -17.48 12.07 -7.96
C LYS A 169 -16.64 13.05 -8.78
N ILE A 170 -15.42 12.68 -9.16
CA ILE A 170 -14.54 13.51 -9.99
C ILE A 170 -15.20 13.84 -11.33
N PHE A 171 -15.80 12.85 -11.98
CA PHE A 171 -16.47 13.04 -13.26
C PHE A 171 -17.60 14.08 -13.15
N TRP A 172 -18.55 13.87 -12.24
CA TRP A 172 -19.72 14.74 -12.13
C TRP A 172 -19.44 16.07 -11.44
N GLU A 173 -18.67 16.09 -10.37
CA GLU A 173 -18.46 17.31 -9.59
C GLU A 173 -17.35 18.20 -10.15
N ARG A 174 -16.40 17.64 -10.91
CA ARG A 174 -15.27 18.41 -11.47
C ARG A 174 -15.31 18.45 -12.99
N LEU A 175 -15.17 17.31 -13.67
CA LEU A 175 -14.98 17.30 -15.12
C LEU A 175 -16.22 17.86 -15.84
N SER A 176 -17.42 17.38 -15.50
CA SER A 176 -18.67 17.79 -16.17
C SER A 176 -18.95 19.30 -16.06
N LYS A 177 -18.46 19.94 -15.00
CA LYS A 177 -18.66 21.38 -14.74
C LYS A 177 -17.59 22.27 -15.34
N ASN A 178 -16.36 21.75 -15.50
CA ASN A 178 -15.20 22.60 -15.80
C ASN A 178 -14.59 22.34 -17.18
N ILE A 179 -14.86 21.18 -17.81
CA ILE A 179 -14.22 20.81 -19.07
C ILE A 179 -14.55 21.77 -20.22
N SER A 180 -15.69 22.45 -20.18
CA SER A 180 -16.08 23.45 -21.19
C SER A 180 -15.20 24.69 -21.20
N PHE A 181 -14.45 24.96 -20.12
CA PHE A 181 -13.53 26.09 -20.03
C PHE A 181 -12.11 25.73 -20.51
N TRP A 182 -11.88 24.47 -20.91
CA TRP A 182 -10.57 24.05 -21.38
C TRP A 182 -10.41 24.46 -22.85
N ASP A 183 -9.25 25.04 -23.17
CA ASP A 183 -8.96 25.52 -24.52
C ASP A 183 -8.97 24.34 -25.52
N LYS A 184 -9.60 24.53 -26.68
CA LYS A 184 -9.67 23.50 -27.72
C LYS A 184 -8.28 23.11 -28.22
N ASP A 185 -7.36 24.07 -28.28
CA ASP A 185 -5.98 23.84 -28.72
C ASP A 185 -5.17 23.00 -27.69
N LEU A 186 -5.59 22.98 -26.42
CA LEU A 186 -5.05 22.12 -25.36
C LEU A 186 -5.54 20.65 -25.46
N LEU A 187 -6.66 20.42 -26.14
CA LEU A 187 -7.30 19.10 -26.29
C LEU A 187 -6.83 18.35 -27.55
N ASP A 188 -6.29 19.05 -28.54
CA ASP A 188 -6.03 18.51 -29.90
C ASP A 188 -4.62 17.90 -30.09
N ASN A 189 -3.89 17.66 -29.00
CA ASN A 189 -2.59 16.98 -29.06
C ASN A 189 -2.73 15.49 -28.72
N ASN A 190 -1.93 14.65 -29.37
CA ASN A 190 -1.87 13.20 -29.14
C ASN A 190 -1.44 12.77 -27.72
N ARG A 191 -1.20 13.72 -26.81
CA ARG A 191 -0.84 13.49 -25.40
C ARG A 191 -1.95 13.92 -24.44
N HIS A 192 -3.08 14.41 -24.95
CA HIS A 192 -4.15 14.95 -24.13
C HIS A 192 -4.76 13.87 -23.23
N GLU A 193 -5.03 12.67 -23.75
CA GLU A 193 -5.59 11.56 -22.98
C GLU A 193 -4.73 11.17 -21.76
N VAL A 194 -3.42 11.04 -21.96
CA VAL A 194 -2.48 10.73 -20.84
C VAL A 194 -2.48 11.86 -19.81
N SER A 195 -2.58 13.11 -20.26
CA SER A 195 -2.63 14.28 -19.38
C SER A 195 -3.93 14.31 -18.57
N LEU A 196 -5.06 13.99 -19.20
CA LEU A 196 -6.35 13.86 -18.55
C LEU A 196 -6.35 12.75 -17.50
N VAL A 197 -5.78 11.58 -17.82
CA VAL A 197 -5.62 10.49 -16.85
C VAL A 197 -4.79 10.94 -15.64
N ARG A 198 -3.64 11.60 -15.87
CA ARG A 198 -2.81 12.14 -14.77
C ARG A 198 -3.54 13.19 -13.94
N TYR A 199 -4.34 14.03 -14.58
CA TYR A 199 -5.16 15.02 -13.89
C TYR A 199 -6.23 14.34 -13.01
N CYS A 200 -6.94 13.33 -13.52
CA CYS A 200 -7.88 12.53 -12.74
C CYS A 200 -7.20 11.86 -11.54
N LEU A 201 -6.01 11.29 -11.72
CA LEU A 201 -5.23 10.71 -10.63
C LEU A 201 -4.83 11.74 -9.59
N THR A 202 -4.46 12.96 -10.03
CA THR A 202 -4.15 14.08 -9.13
C THR A 202 -5.38 14.44 -8.30
N LEU A 203 -6.54 14.61 -8.93
CA LEU A 203 -7.80 14.90 -8.22
C LEU A 203 -8.17 13.78 -7.24
N LEU A 204 -7.99 12.52 -7.63
CA LEU A 204 -8.23 11.37 -6.74
C LEU A 204 -7.31 11.43 -5.53
N GLN A 205 -6.02 11.67 -5.74
CA GLN A 205 -5.06 11.80 -4.65
C GLN A 205 -5.47 12.93 -3.69
N GLU A 206 -5.78 14.13 -4.20
CA GLU A 206 -6.24 15.25 -3.36
C GLU A 206 -7.47 14.91 -2.50
N HIS A 207 -8.40 14.10 -3.02
CA HIS A 207 -9.55 13.64 -2.22
C HIS A 207 -9.15 12.65 -1.12
N LEU A 208 -8.13 11.83 -1.37
CA LEU A 208 -7.68 10.79 -0.45
C LEU A 208 -6.72 11.33 0.63
N GLU A 209 -6.19 12.54 0.48
CA GLU A 209 -5.34 13.15 1.51
C GLU A 209 -6.16 13.74 2.68
N ILE A 210 -7.46 14.00 2.49
CA ILE A 210 -8.33 14.65 3.46
C ILE A 210 -9.03 13.59 4.32
N ALA A 211 -9.08 13.81 5.64
CA ALA A 211 -9.86 12.96 6.54
C ALA A 211 -11.36 12.98 6.20
N GLU A 212 -12.10 11.88 6.44
CA GLU A 212 -13.53 11.78 6.07
C GLU A 212 -14.42 12.84 6.74
N ASN A 213 -14.01 13.34 7.92
CA ASN A 213 -14.69 14.43 8.64
C ASN A 213 -14.29 15.85 8.14
N GLY A 214 -13.36 15.95 7.20
CA GLY A 214 -12.85 17.23 6.67
C GLY A 214 -11.79 17.91 7.53
N ASP A 215 -11.49 17.38 8.72
CA ASP A 215 -10.58 18.02 9.67
C ASP A 215 -9.17 17.42 9.56
N GLY A 216 -8.40 17.95 8.60
CA GLY A 216 -6.97 17.69 8.46
C GLY A 216 -6.60 16.61 7.45
N PHE A 217 -5.31 16.25 7.46
CA PHE A 217 -4.71 15.30 6.53
C PHE A 217 -4.56 13.92 7.17
N LEU A 218 -4.71 12.88 6.36
CA LEU A 218 -4.44 11.50 6.78
C LEU A 218 -2.94 11.23 6.89
N ASP A 219 -2.56 10.45 7.90
CA ASP A 219 -1.21 9.89 8.00
C ASP A 219 -1.01 8.80 6.95
N TYR A 220 0.20 8.73 6.39
CA TYR A 220 0.58 7.71 5.42
C TYR A 220 0.93 6.39 6.10
N HIS A 221 0.41 5.29 5.57
CA HIS A 221 0.84 3.96 5.97
C HIS A 221 2.23 3.65 5.37
N PRO A 222 3.13 2.96 6.09
CA PRO A 222 4.47 2.62 5.60
C PRO A 222 4.56 1.93 4.22
N PHE A 223 3.54 1.19 3.79
CA PHE A 223 3.53 0.54 2.47
C PHE A 223 3.46 1.55 1.32
N GLU A 224 2.99 2.78 1.58
CA GLU A 224 2.84 3.84 0.56
C GLU A 224 4.18 4.49 0.19
N VAL A 225 5.23 4.23 0.97
CA VAL A 225 6.58 4.73 0.72
C VAL A 225 7.22 4.04 -0.47
N PHE A 226 6.89 2.78 -0.73
CA PHE A 226 7.57 1.94 -1.73
C PHE A 226 6.65 1.50 -2.85
N ILE A 227 7.22 1.40 -4.05
CA ILE A 227 6.61 0.80 -5.23
C ILE A 227 7.45 -0.43 -5.59
N LYS A 228 6.85 -1.62 -5.50
CA LYS A 228 7.50 -2.88 -5.82
C LYS A 228 6.56 -3.81 -6.60
N PRO A 229 7.00 -4.38 -7.75
CA PRO A 229 8.29 -4.12 -8.40
C PRO A 229 8.41 -2.68 -8.92
N PRO A 230 9.63 -2.14 -9.10
CA PRO A 230 9.81 -0.85 -9.76
C PRO A 230 9.15 -0.80 -11.14
N ILE A 231 8.43 0.29 -11.45
CA ILE A 231 7.69 0.43 -12.72
C ILE A 231 8.61 0.81 -13.88
N LYS A 232 9.64 1.63 -13.63
CA LYS A 232 10.59 2.06 -14.66
C LYS A 232 11.56 0.93 -14.95
N ASN A 233 11.89 0.68 -16.22
CA ASN A 233 12.82 -0.39 -16.62
C ASN A 233 14.25 -0.16 -16.09
N ASN A 234 14.75 1.07 -16.19
CA ASN A 234 16.10 1.44 -15.76
C ASN A 234 16.10 1.97 -14.32
N PRO A 235 17.21 1.80 -13.57
CA PRO A 235 17.40 2.45 -12.27
C PRO A 235 17.17 3.96 -12.37
N PHE A 236 16.49 4.53 -11.39
CA PHE A 236 16.13 5.95 -11.37
C PHE A 236 16.26 6.57 -9.99
N PHE A 237 16.20 7.90 -9.91
CA PHE A 237 16.15 8.64 -8.64
C PHE A 237 15.10 8.06 -7.69
N GLY A 238 15.50 7.82 -6.45
CA GLY A 238 14.66 7.24 -5.40
C GLY A 238 14.58 5.71 -5.44
N ASP A 239 15.21 5.03 -6.40
CA ASP A 239 15.30 3.57 -6.37
C ASP A 239 16.22 3.11 -5.24
N VAL A 240 15.74 2.09 -4.52
CA VAL A 240 16.49 1.35 -3.52
C VAL A 240 17.08 0.10 -4.17
N LEU A 241 18.38 -0.06 -4.00
CA LEU A 241 19.18 -1.15 -4.55
C LEU A 241 19.85 -1.92 -3.42
N PHE A 242 20.25 -3.16 -3.68
CA PHE A 242 21.21 -3.85 -2.84
C PHE A 242 22.32 -4.52 -3.66
N ASP A 243 23.51 -4.60 -3.07
CA ASP A 243 24.66 -5.29 -3.65
C ASP A 243 24.67 -6.79 -3.29
N SER A 244 25.66 -7.53 -3.78
CA SER A 244 25.83 -8.97 -3.50
C SER A 244 26.06 -9.31 -2.02
N ASN A 245 26.41 -8.33 -1.19
CA ASN A 245 26.57 -8.47 0.26
C ASN A 245 25.32 -8.06 1.04
N ASN A 246 24.20 -7.77 0.35
CA ASN A 246 22.96 -7.24 0.91
C ASN A 246 23.08 -5.86 1.59
N ASN A 247 24.07 -5.05 1.20
CA ASN A 247 24.09 -3.66 1.63
C ASN A 247 23.09 -2.87 0.78
N TYR A 248 22.25 -2.07 1.43
CA TYR A 248 21.23 -1.28 0.76
C TYR A 248 21.73 0.11 0.40
N TYR A 249 21.29 0.62 -0.75
CA TYR A 249 21.61 1.95 -1.24
C TYR A 249 20.38 2.61 -1.84
N ILE A 250 20.35 3.94 -1.87
CA ILE A 250 19.35 4.73 -2.60
C ILE A 250 20.02 5.60 -3.66
N ILE A 251 19.43 5.67 -4.86
CA ILE A 251 19.90 6.56 -5.92
C ILE A 251 19.42 7.99 -5.67
N LEU A 252 20.36 8.93 -5.53
CA LEU A 252 20.08 10.36 -5.34
C LEU A 252 20.58 11.25 -6.50
N SER A 253 21.04 10.67 -7.61
CA SER A 253 21.32 11.43 -8.83
C SER A 253 20.07 12.14 -9.37
N PRO A 254 20.16 13.39 -9.83
CA PRO A 254 19.01 14.13 -10.35
C PRO A 254 18.24 13.38 -11.45
N SER A 255 16.91 13.44 -11.38
CA SER A 255 16.02 12.74 -12.31
C SER A 255 16.24 13.15 -13.78
N CYS A 256 16.62 14.41 -14.05
CA CYS A 256 16.88 14.91 -15.40
C CYS A 256 18.07 14.23 -16.06
N ASP A 257 19.15 14.02 -15.31
CA ASP A 257 20.38 13.39 -15.80
C ASP A 257 20.14 11.92 -16.11
N MET A 258 19.40 11.25 -15.21
CA MET A 258 19.03 9.84 -15.36
C MET A 258 18.07 9.61 -16.54
N ALA A 259 17.08 10.49 -16.74
CA ALA A 259 16.11 10.36 -17.83
C ALA A 259 16.73 10.50 -19.22
N GLN A 260 17.84 11.26 -19.33
CA GLN A 260 18.56 11.45 -20.58
C GLN A 260 19.72 10.45 -20.75
N GLU A 261 19.94 9.58 -19.76
CA GLU A 261 21.10 8.68 -19.67
C GLU A 261 22.46 9.38 -19.78
N LYS A 262 22.50 10.69 -19.53
CA LYS A 262 23.67 11.57 -19.61
C LYS A 262 24.46 11.58 -18.30
N TYR A 263 24.66 10.41 -17.71
CA TYR A 263 25.45 10.26 -16.49
C TYR A 263 26.59 9.28 -16.75
N GLU A 264 27.82 9.70 -16.47
CA GLU A 264 28.97 8.79 -16.41
C GLU A 264 28.98 8.01 -15.09
N LYS A 265 28.51 8.66 -14.02
CA LYS A 265 28.42 8.07 -12.69
C LYS A 265 27.11 8.45 -12.00
N VAL A 266 26.60 7.52 -11.20
CA VAL A 266 25.40 7.66 -10.38
C VAL A 266 25.79 7.86 -8.93
N THR A 267 25.11 8.79 -8.26
CA THR A 267 25.25 9.04 -6.83
C THR A 267 24.34 8.06 -6.08
N LEU A 268 24.97 7.18 -5.31
CA LEU A 268 24.31 6.27 -4.38
C LEU A 268 24.60 6.71 -2.95
N VAL A 269 23.64 6.52 -2.06
CA VAL A 269 23.82 6.75 -0.63
C VAL A 269 23.45 5.49 0.13
N GLU A 270 24.33 5.04 1.02
CA GLU A 270 24.13 3.82 1.81
C GLU A 270 22.94 3.98 2.77
N ILE A 271 22.16 2.91 2.92
CA ILE A 271 21.09 2.77 3.89
C ILE A 271 21.58 1.82 4.99
N GLU A 272 21.78 2.35 6.18
CA GLU A 272 22.16 1.56 7.35
C GLU A 272 20.91 0.92 7.96
N LEU A 273 20.90 -0.41 8.14
CA LEU A 273 19.77 -1.09 8.75
C LEU A 273 19.64 -0.68 10.22
N LEU A 274 18.41 -0.51 10.72
CA LEU A 274 18.19 -0.04 12.10
C LEU A 274 18.90 -0.90 13.15
N ALA A 275 19.00 -2.21 12.92
CA ALA A 275 19.66 -3.16 13.81
C ALA A 275 21.20 -2.96 13.89
N GLU A 276 21.80 -2.34 12.88
CA GLU A 276 23.25 -2.11 12.79
C GLU A 276 23.65 -0.76 13.39
N ILE A 277 22.69 0.14 13.59
CA ILE A 277 22.93 1.48 14.14
C ILE A 277 22.96 1.40 15.66
N LYS A 278 24.18 1.33 16.23
CA LYS A 278 24.42 1.27 17.69
C LYS A 278 23.61 2.31 18.48
N ALA A 279 23.58 3.56 18.01
CA ALA A 279 22.84 4.62 18.69
C ALA A 279 21.32 4.34 18.71
N PHE A 280 20.76 3.73 17.67
CA PHE A 280 19.35 3.36 17.64
C PHE A 280 19.08 2.17 18.57
N THR A 281 19.88 1.12 18.49
CA THR A 281 19.71 -0.10 19.30
C THR A 281 19.84 0.18 20.80
N GLU A 282 20.75 1.05 21.22
CA GLU A 282 20.85 1.51 22.62
C GLU A 282 19.57 2.21 23.10
N ARG A 283 18.98 3.09 22.28
CA ARG A 283 17.73 3.80 22.62
C ARG A 283 16.54 2.85 22.65
N GLN A 284 16.49 1.89 21.73
CA GLN A 284 15.48 0.86 21.69
C GLN A 284 15.55 -0.05 22.93
N GLN A 285 16.75 -0.50 23.31
CA GLN A 285 16.97 -1.26 24.54
C GLN A 285 16.57 -0.46 25.78
N ASN A 286 16.89 0.84 25.82
CA ASN A 286 16.49 1.71 26.93
C ASN A 286 14.96 1.81 27.04
N PHE A 287 14.24 1.92 25.93
CA PHE A 287 12.77 1.89 25.94
C PHE A 287 12.22 0.61 26.57
N TYR A 288 12.73 -0.56 26.20
CA TYR A 288 12.28 -1.82 26.79
C TYR A 288 12.62 -1.93 28.29
N LYS A 289 13.78 -1.42 28.73
CA LYS A 289 14.16 -1.38 30.15
C LYS A 289 13.24 -0.48 30.98
N GLU A 290 12.78 0.63 30.41
CA GLU A 290 11.95 1.61 31.11
C GLU A 290 10.45 1.32 31.00
N LYS A 291 10.01 0.42 30.11
CA LYS A 291 8.59 0.08 29.81
C LYS A 291 7.72 -0.12 31.06
N ASN A 292 8.29 -0.66 32.14
CA ASN A 292 7.58 -0.98 33.38
C ASN A 292 7.93 -0.05 34.57
N LYS A 293 8.70 1.03 34.35
CA LYS A 293 9.27 1.88 35.42
C LYS A 293 8.57 3.24 35.62
N GLY A 294 7.37 3.40 35.06
CA GLY A 294 6.51 4.58 35.22
C GLY A 294 6.31 5.38 33.92
N LYS A 295 5.15 6.04 33.79
CA LYS A 295 4.68 6.70 32.55
C LYS A 295 5.69 7.70 31.98
N ASP A 296 6.24 8.58 32.79
CA ASP A 296 7.16 9.64 32.34
C ASP A 296 8.47 9.10 31.76
N LYS A 297 9.01 8.02 32.36
CA LYS A 297 10.26 7.40 31.89
C LYS A 297 10.05 6.69 30.56
N VAL A 298 8.92 6.00 30.40
CA VAL A 298 8.52 5.36 29.15
C VAL A 298 8.33 6.39 28.04
N GLU A 299 7.64 7.49 28.31
CA GLU A 299 7.42 8.55 27.33
C GLU A 299 8.75 9.20 26.89
N LYS A 300 9.65 9.47 27.83
CA LYS A 300 10.98 10.01 27.51
C LYS A 300 11.79 9.04 26.64
N ALA A 301 11.80 7.74 26.97
CA ALA A 301 12.50 6.74 26.17
C ALA A 301 11.86 6.56 24.78
N LYS A 302 10.51 6.59 24.69
CA LYS A 302 9.76 6.54 23.42
C LYS A 302 10.13 7.73 22.53
N LYS A 303 10.19 8.95 23.07
CA LYS A 303 10.60 10.16 22.32
C LYS A 303 11.99 10.02 21.69
N GLN A 304 12.93 9.36 22.36
CA GLN A 304 14.28 9.15 21.84
C GLN A 304 14.30 8.20 20.63
N VAL A 305 13.48 7.14 20.64
CA VAL A 305 13.32 6.25 19.48
C VAL A 305 12.58 6.98 18.35
N LEU A 306 11.51 7.70 18.69
CA LEU A 306 10.70 8.45 17.73
C LEU A 306 11.51 9.49 16.96
N ALA A 307 12.53 10.09 17.60
CA ALA A 307 13.41 11.04 16.92
C ALA A 307 14.09 10.45 15.67
N PHE A 308 14.42 9.15 15.65
CA PHE A 308 14.95 8.49 14.46
C PHE A 308 13.88 8.35 13.37
N LEU A 309 12.71 7.83 13.75
CA LEU A 309 11.61 7.53 12.83
C LEU A 309 10.95 8.78 12.25
N THR A 310 11.07 9.92 12.94
CA THR A 310 10.54 11.22 12.54
C THR A 310 11.63 12.15 12.01
N ASN A 311 12.80 11.62 11.65
CA ASN A 311 13.85 12.40 10.99
C ASN A 311 14.45 13.56 11.83
N ASN A 312 14.22 13.54 13.14
CA ASN A 312 14.62 14.56 14.12
C ASN A 312 15.89 14.21 14.91
N HIS A 313 16.42 12.99 14.76
CA HIS A 313 17.59 12.55 15.52
C HIS A 313 18.88 13.23 15.05
N SER A 314 19.11 13.27 13.74
CA SER A 314 20.27 13.92 13.14
C SER A 314 20.00 14.24 11.68
N ALA A 315 20.48 15.40 11.23
CA ALA A 315 20.28 15.84 9.85
C ALA A 315 21.04 15.02 8.80
N LYS A 316 22.01 14.20 9.22
CA LYS A 316 22.69 13.27 8.32
C LYS A 316 21.86 12.04 7.95
N TYR A 317 20.76 11.81 8.66
CA TYR A 317 19.95 10.60 8.51
C TYR A 317 18.57 10.90 7.95
N HIS A 318 18.09 10.02 7.07
CA HIS A 318 16.69 9.95 6.66
C HIS A 318 16.13 8.54 6.83
N PHE A 319 15.04 8.42 7.58
CA PHE A 319 14.39 7.15 7.88
C PHE A 319 13.56 6.62 6.71
N LEU A 320 13.76 5.33 6.42
CA LEU A 320 12.91 4.54 5.54
C LEU A 320 12.27 3.40 6.36
N PRO A 321 10.94 3.23 6.30
CA PRO A 321 10.27 2.18 7.07
C PRO A 321 10.57 0.79 6.51
N SER A 322 10.27 -0.24 7.31
CA SER A 322 10.31 -1.62 6.85
C SER A 322 9.26 -1.87 5.78
N TYR A 323 9.60 -2.68 4.78
CA TYR A 323 8.69 -3.09 3.72
C TYR A 323 9.09 -4.46 3.18
N GLN A 324 8.19 -5.45 3.29
CA GLN A 324 8.47 -6.84 2.90
C GLN A 324 9.78 -7.37 3.53
N GLU A 325 10.75 -7.82 2.73
CA GLU A 325 12.04 -8.31 3.20
C GLU A 325 13.03 -7.20 3.64
N PHE A 326 12.74 -5.93 3.34
CA PHE A 326 13.53 -4.81 3.84
C PHE A 326 13.11 -4.46 5.27
N SER A 327 14.03 -4.61 6.23
CA SER A 327 13.76 -4.42 7.66
C SER A 327 13.65 -2.95 8.10
N GLY A 328 13.87 -2.00 7.18
CA GLY A 328 13.89 -0.58 7.49
C GLY A 328 15.28 -0.09 7.92
N GLY A 329 15.56 1.18 7.66
CA GLY A 329 16.90 1.73 7.86
C GLY A 329 16.95 3.25 7.80
N LEU A 330 18.16 3.79 7.96
CA LEU A 330 18.44 5.20 7.78
C LEU A 330 19.36 5.38 6.58
N ILE A 331 18.93 6.16 5.59
CA ILE A 331 19.81 6.71 4.57
C ILE A 331 20.84 7.58 5.29
N ASN A 332 22.13 7.25 5.15
CA ASN A 332 23.22 7.99 5.77
C ASN A 332 23.87 8.92 4.74
N PHE A 333 23.51 10.20 4.78
CA PHE A 333 24.04 11.22 3.86
C PHE A 333 25.56 11.44 3.97
N GLN A 334 26.25 10.84 4.94
CA GLN A 334 27.72 10.81 4.98
C GLN A 334 28.34 9.71 4.13
N LYS A 335 27.61 8.63 3.84
CA LYS A 335 28.08 7.46 3.11
C LYS A 335 27.64 7.55 1.65
N VAL A 336 28.24 8.49 0.94
CA VAL A 336 27.95 8.74 -0.49
C VAL A 336 28.96 8.00 -1.35
N HIS A 337 28.45 7.27 -2.33
CA HIS A 337 29.20 6.50 -3.30
C HIS A 337 28.90 7.01 -4.71
N SER A 338 29.89 6.86 -5.59
CA SER A 338 29.75 7.15 -7.00
C SER A 338 30.03 5.88 -7.78
N LYS A 339 29.03 5.39 -8.52
CA LYS A 339 29.07 4.13 -9.27
C LYS A 339 28.92 4.35 -10.77
N THR A 340 29.65 3.60 -11.60
CA THR A 340 29.44 3.62 -13.05
C THR A 340 28.16 2.88 -13.45
N LYS A 341 27.79 2.93 -14.73
CA LYS A 341 26.63 2.18 -15.26
C LYS A 341 26.83 0.67 -15.11
N GLU A 342 28.04 0.19 -15.31
CA GLU A 342 28.42 -1.22 -15.21
C GLU A 342 28.28 -1.71 -13.77
N GLU A 343 28.85 -0.97 -12.81
CA GLU A 343 28.72 -1.31 -11.38
C GLU A 343 27.25 -1.27 -10.91
N LEU A 344 26.44 -0.35 -11.45
CA LEU A 344 25.02 -0.26 -11.14
C LEU A 344 24.24 -1.46 -11.69
N ALA A 345 24.64 -2.00 -12.85
CA ALA A 345 24.01 -3.16 -13.47
C ALA A 345 24.26 -4.46 -12.69
N GLU A 346 25.30 -4.51 -11.87
CA GLU A 346 25.58 -5.62 -10.95
C GLU A 346 24.70 -5.61 -9.69
N MET A 347 23.99 -4.50 -9.43
CA MET A 347 23.13 -4.35 -8.26
C MET A 347 21.70 -4.81 -8.56
N THR A 348 21.02 -5.33 -7.53
CA THR A 348 19.62 -5.72 -7.64
C THR A 348 18.70 -4.60 -7.20
N ARG A 349 17.69 -4.27 -8.02
CA ARG A 349 16.66 -3.28 -7.67
C ARG A 349 15.63 -3.90 -6.74
N PHE A 350 15.48 -3.32 -5.55
CA PHE A 350 14.50 -3.75 -4.56
C PHE A 350 13.13 -3.11 -4.78
N ALA A 351 13.06 -1.78 -4.77
CA ALA A 351 11.84 -1.00 -4.89
C ALA A 351 12.15 0.45 -5.29
N SER A 352 11.15 1.20 -5.74
CA SER A 352 11.24 2.66 -5.91
C SER A 352 10.57 3.38 -4.74
N VAL A 353 11.20 4.41 -4.18
CA VAL A 353 10.50 5.31 -3.25
C VAL A 353 9.49 6.16 -4.02
N SER A 354 8.25 6.22 -3.55
CA SER A 354 7.17 6.94 -4.24
C SER A 354 7.42 8.45 -4.27
N GLY A 355 6.85 9.12 -5.28
CA GLY A 355 7.19 10.50 -5.63
C GLY A 355 6.98 11.53 -4.51
N LYS A 356 6.05 11.27 -3.57
CA LYS A 356 5.79 12.16 -2.43
C LYS A 356 6.96 12.14 -1.43
N PHE A 357 7.48 10.96 -1.10
CA PHE A 357 8.55 10.79 -0.12
C PHE A 357 9.93 11.06 -0.72
N SER A 358 10.15 10.73 -2.00
CA SER A 358 11.45 10.95 -2.65
C SER A 358 11.82 12.43 -2.77
N LYS A 359 10.83 13.34 -2.85
CA LYS A 359 11.03 14.80 -2.78
C LYS A 359 11.59 15.25 -1.42
N ASP A 360 11.07 14.71 -0.31
CA ASP A 360 11.60 15.04 1.02
C ASP A 360 13.02 14.50 1.20
N ILE A 361 13.30 13.28 0.73
CA ILE A 361 14.66 12.73 0.72
C ILE A 361 15.62 13.66 -0.05
N SER A 362 15.22 14.09 -1.25
CA SER A 362 16.00 15.03 -2.07
C SER A 362 16.30 16.32 -1.32
N ALA A 363 15.28 16.96 -0.76
CA ALA A 363 15.41 18.21 -0.03
C ALA A 363 16.36 18.07 1.18
N ARG A 364 16.23 16.98 1.95
CA ARG A 364 17.08 16.74 3.12
C ARG A 364 18.52 16.42 2.75
N PHE A 365 18.76 15.68 1.67
CA PHE A 365 20.09 15.44 1.13
C PHE A 365 20.76 16.73 0.66
N SER A 366 20.06 17.54 -0.16
CA SER A 366 20.57 18.84 -0.61
C SER A 366 20.86 19.78 0.56
N ASN A 367 19.96 19.87 1.54
CA ASN A 367 20.15 20.69 2.74
C ASN A 367 21.34 20.22 3.59
N TYR A 368 21.61 18.92 3.64
CA TYR A 368 22.77 18.39 4.35
C TYR A 368 24.09 18.77 3.67
N PHE A 369 24.17 18.63 2.34
CA PHE A 369 25.38 18.95 1.56
C PHE A 369 25.62 20.44 1.36
N ALA A 370 24.57 21.26 1.34
CA ALA A 370 24.68 22.70 1.18
C ALA A 370 25.11 23.45 2.47
N ARG A 371 25.34 22.74 3.58
CA ARG A 371 25.75 23.35 4.84
C ARG A 371 27.08 24.07 4.70
N GLN A 372 27.05 25.38 4.83
CA GLN A 372 28.24 26.18 5.01
C GLN A 372 28.61 26.18 6.49
N GLY A 373 29.88 25.95 6.80
CA GLY A 373 30.37 26.10 8.17
C GLY A 373 30.19 27.54 8.62
N GLN A 374 29.50 27.75 9.73
CA GLN A 374 29.47 29.06 10.37
C GLN A 374 30.68 29.17 11.30
N PRO A 375 31.45 30.27 11.27
CA PRO A 375 32.49 30.50 12.26
C PRO A 375 31.87 30.56 13.67
N ASN A 376 32.50 29.88 14.62
CA ASN A 376 32.08 29.94 16.01
C ASN A 376 32.47 31.31 16.59
N LEU A 377 31.48 32.03 17.12
CA LEU A 377 31.73 33.20 17.92
C LEU A 377 32.09 32.77 19.35
N ASP A 378 32.93 33.55 20.02
CA ASP A 378 33.22 33.37 21.43
C ASP A 378 31.96 33.74 22.24
N ILE A 379 31.23 32.72 22.68
CA ILE A 379 29.97 32.86 23.39
C ILE A 379 30.19 33.50 24.76
N ASP A 380 31.31 33.24 25.42
CA ASP A 380 31.60 33.82 26.73
C ASP A 380 31.84 35.33 26.62
N VAL A 381 32.55 35.77 25.58
CA VAL A 381 32.71 37.20 25.27
C VAL A 381 31.37 37.85 24.94
N LEU A 382 30.56 37.20 24.10
CA LEU A 382 29.24 37.71 23.73
C LEU A 382 28.30 37.81 24.94
N LEU A 383 28.22 36.78 25.76
CA LEU A 383 27.39 36.77 26.96
C LEU A 383 27.80 37.87 27.93
N LYS A 384 29.12 38.09 28.14
CA LYS A 384 29.60 39.22 28.94
C LYS A 384 29.16 40.56 28.37
N SER A 385 29.23 40.73 27.05
CA SER A 385 28.85 41.98 26.38
C SER A 385 27.34 42.26 26.38
N VAL A 386 26.51 41.21 26.37
CA VAL A 386 25.05 41.32 26.27
C VAL A 386 24.39 41.35 27.64
N LEU A 387 24.96 40.68 28.63
CA LEU A 387 24.37 40.52 29.97
C LEU A 387 24.99 41.46 31.03
N ASP A 388 25.88 42.39 30.64
CA ASP A 388 26.58 43.30 31.56
C ASP A 388 27.19 42.57 32.78
N LEU A 389 27.71 41.36 32.55
CA LEU A 389 28.43 40.58 33.57
C LEU A 389 29.82 41.20 33.77
N ASN A 390 29.86 42.36 34.41
CA ASN A 390 31.08 42.96 34.93
C ASN A 390 31.65 42.01 35.99
N GLN A 391 32.96 41.77 35.92
CA GLN A 391 33.67 40.99 36.92
C GLN A 391 33.63 41.73 38.26
N ASP A 392 32.70 41.34 39.13
CA ASP A 392 32.89 41.54 40.56
C ASP A 392 34.03 40.60 41.02
N LYS A 393 35.24 41.19 41.01
CA LYS A 393 36.48 40.86 41.74
C LYS A 393 37.06 39.45 41.68
#